data_AF-A0A935PY14-F1
#
_entry.id   AF-A0A935PY14-F1
#
_cell.length_a   1.000
_cell.length_b   1.000
_cell.length_c   1.000
_cell.angle_alpha   90.00
_cell.angle_beta   90.00
_cell.angle_gamma   90.00
#
_symmetry.space_group_name_H-M   'P 1'
#
loop_
_entity.id
_entity.type
_entity.pdbx_description
1 polymer ?
#
loop_
_entity_poly.entity_id
_entity_poly.type
_entity_poly.pdbx_seq_one_letter_code
_entity_poly.pdbx_strand_id
1 'polypeptide(L)' 'MEEAILTIKQVAEYLKVTERTIYRLAAAKKIPAFKVGGTWR' A
#
# COMPACT_ATOMS: atom_id res chain seq x y z
N MET A 1 15.23 6.48 12.59
CA MET A 1 15.19 5.83 11.27
C MET A 1 13.87 6.28 10.67
N GLU A 2 13.89 7.04 9.59
CA GLU A 2 12.69 7.63 9.01
C GLU A 2 11.87 6.51 8.33
N GLU A 3 10.65 6.26 8.80
CA GLU A 3 9.78 5.25 8.19
C GLU A 3 9.33 5.75 6.82
N ALA A 4 9.97 5.24 5.77
CA ALA A 4 9.64 5.60 4.40
C ALA A 4 8.23 5.08 4.05
N ILE A 5 7.30 6.01 3.82
CA ILE A 5 5.94 5.69 3.37
C ILE A 5 5.98 5.27 1.90
N LEU A 6 5.53 4.06 1.62
CA LEU A 6 5.53 3.49 0.28
C LEU A 6 4.20 3.75 -0.43
N THR A 7 4.27 3.99 -1.74
CA THR A 7 3.08 3.94 -2.59
C THR A 7 2.61 2.51 -2.80
N ILE A 8 1.34 2.33 -3.16
CA ILE A 8 0.80 1.04 -3.60
C ILE A 8 1.68 0.37 -4.67
N LYS A 9 2.17 1.14 -5.65
CA LYS A 9 3.05 0.64 -6.71
C LYS A 9 4.37 0.09 -6.16
N GLN A 10 5.02 0.83 -5.26
CA GLN A 10 6.27 0.40 -4.64
C GLN A 10 6.10 -0.88 -3.80
N VAL A 11 5.00 -0.98 -3.04
CA VAL A 11 4.70 -2.19 -2.26
C VAL A 11 4.40 -3.37 -3.18
N ALA A 12 3.64 -3.15 -4.25
CA ALA A 12 3.30 -4.17 -5.23
C ALA A 12 4.56 -4.74 -5.91
N GLU A 13 5.48 -3.86 -6.31
CA GLU A 13 6.76 -4.23 -6.91
C GLU A 13 7.66 -4.97 -5.92
N TYR A 14 7.75 -4.47 -4.67
CA TYR A 14 8.53 -5.10 -3.61
C TYR A 14 8.05 -6.53 -3.28
N LEU A 15 6.73 -6.70 -3.15
CA LEU A 15 6.12 -8.00 -2.80
C LEU A 15 5.87 -8.89 -4.02
N LYS A 16 6.15 -8.41 -5.24
CA LYS A 16 5.90 -9.11 -6.52
C LYS A 16 4.43 -9.54 -6.67
N VAL A 17 3.51 -8.65 -6.32
CA VAL A 17 2.07 -8.84 -6.48
C VAL A 17 1.46 -7.69 -7.28
N THR A 18 0.20 -7.84 -7.69
CA THR A 18 -0.52 -6.78 -8.39
C THR A 18 -0.92 -5.65 -7.43
N GLU A 19 -0.99 -4.41 -7.93
CA GLU A 19 -1.51 -3.27 -7.16
C GLU A 19 -2.92 -3.55 -6.60
N ARG A 20 -3.77 -4.26 -7.36
CA ARG A 20 -5.12 -4.69 -6.93
C ARG A 20 -5.09 -5.51 -5.64
N THR A 21 -4.09 -6.37 -5.48
CA THR A 21 -3.90 -7.16 -4.25
C THR A 21 -3.60 -6.25 -3.07
N ILE A 22 -2.69 -5.27 -3.23
CA ILE A 22 -2.36 -4.32 -2.16
C ILE A 22 -3.57 -3.45 -1.81
N TYR A 23 -4.31 -2.95 -2.81
CA TYR A 23 -5.57 -2.22 -2.58
C TYR A 23 -6.57 -3.03 -1.73
N ARG A 24 -6.76 -4.32 -2.04
CA ARG A 24 -7.66 -5.20 -1.28
C ARG A 24 -7.17 -5.40 0.16
N LEU A 25 -5.86 -5.57 0.35
CA LEU A 25 -5.27 -5.74 1.69
C LEU A 25 -5.39 -4.48 2.53
N ALA A 26 -5.13 -3.30 1.96
CA ALA A 26 -5.30 -2.01 2.62
C ALA A 26 -6.77 -1.76 3.00
N ALA A 27 -7.70 -1.99 2.06
CA ALA A 27 -9.13 -1.84 2.31
C ALA A 27 -9.65 -2.82 3.39
N ALA A 28 -9.12 -4.05 3.43
CA ALA A 28 -9.42 -5.06 4.43
C ALA A 28 -8.67 -4.87 5.76
N LYS A 29 -7.89 -3.78 5.91
CA LYS A 29 -7.05 -3.49 7.09
C LYS A 29 -6.10 -4.63 7.46
N LYS A 30 -5.60 -5.36 6.45
CA LYS A 30 -4.64 -6.46 6.62
C LYS A 30 -3.19 -5.99 6.59
N ILE A 31 -2.95 -4.78 6.10
CA ILE A 31 -1.65 -4.11 6.13
C ILE A 31 -1.82 -2.68 6.70
N PRO A 32 -0.81 -2.12 7.36
CA PRO A 32 -0.81 -0.71 7.75
C PRO A 32 -0.88 0.16 6.49
N ALA A 33 -1.92 0.95 6.38
CA ALA A 33 -2.13 1.88 5.27
C ALA A 33 -3.13 2.98 5.66
N PHE A 34 -3.03 4.13 5.03
CA PHE A 34 -3.93 5.28 5.22
C PHE A 34 -4.24 5.94 3.87
N LYS A 35 -5.26 6.81 3.82
CA LYS A 35 -5.63 7.54 2.59
C LYS A 35 -5.19 8.99 2.66
N VAL A 36 -4.63 9.48 1.56
CA VAL A 36 -4.34 10.90 1.31
C VAL A 36 -4.85 11.26 -0.07
N GLY A 37 -5.76 12.25 -0.15
CA GLY A 37 -6.31 12.71 -1.43
C GLY A 37 -6.97 11.59 -2.27
N GLY A 38 -7.61 10.61 -1.61
CA GLY A 38 -8.24 9.46 -2.28
C GLY A 38 -7.30 8.31 -2.65
N THR A 39 -5.99 8.48 -2.49
CA THR A 39 -4.99 7.44 -2.77
C THR A 39 -4.49 6.78 -1.49
N TRP A 40 -4.21 5.48 -1.52
CA TRP A 40 -3.61 4.76 -0.38
C TRP A 40 -2.11 4.99 -0.29
N ARG A 41 -1.63 5.07 0.95
CA ARG A 41 -0.24 5.21 1.38
C ARG A 41 0.03 4.27 2.55
#